data_AF-A0A2I0HJ62-F1
#
_entry.id   AF-A0A2I0HJ62-F1
#
_cell.length_a   1.000
_cell.length_b   1.000
_cell.length_c   1.000
_cell.angle_alpha   90.00
_cell.angle_beta   90.00
_cell.angle_gamma   90.00
#
_symmetry.space_group_name_H-M   'P 1'
#
loop_
_entity.id
_entity.type
_entity.pdbx_description
1 polymer ?
#
loop_
_entity_poly.entity_id
_entity_poly.type
_entity_poly.pdbx_seq_one_letter_code
_entity_poly.pdbx_strand_id
1 'polypeptide(L)'
;MVLRCPALFTFSIENNFKPKLEFFHEEMQRTLKELKDFPQYFAFSLEKRIKPRHEEAVQSRARLPLPVMLKSTNEEFHELIKQGTPST
;
A
#
# COMPACT_ATOMS: atom_id res chain seq x y z
N MET A 1 -14.86 -6.82 3.80
CA MET A 1 -13.41 -7.06 3.97
C MET A 1 -13.16 -8.49 4.44
N VAL A 2 -13.64 -8.88 5.63
CA VAL A 2 -13.29 -10.17 6.27
C VAL A 2 -13.71 -11.43 5.50
N LEU A 3 -14.86 -11.44 4.83
CA LEU A 3 -15.27 -12.59 3.99
C LEU A 3 -14.31 -12.86 2.82
N ARG A 4 -13.62 -11.82 2.32
CA ARG A 4 -12.63 -11.93 1.22
C ARG A 4 -11.20 -12.12 1.73
N CYS A 5 -10.95 -11.89 3.01
CA CYS A 5 -9.62 -11.97 3.62
C CYS A 5 -9.76 -12.41 5.09
N PRO A 6 -10.08 -13.70 5.33
CA PRO A 6 -10.29 -14.21 6.69
C PRO A 6 -9.02 -14.18 7.53
N ALA A 7 -7.84 -14.20 6.90
CA ALA A 7 -6.55 -14.06 7.58
C ALA A 7 -6.42 -12.76 8.40
N LEU A 8 -7.24 -11.74 8.14
CA LEU A 8 -7.26 -10.53 8.97
C LEU A 8 -7.55 -10.83 10.45
N PHE A 9 -8.29 -11.89 10.77
CA PHE A 9 -8.57 -12.28 12.15
C PHE A 9 -7.34 -12.76 12.92
N THR A 10 -6.26 -13.11 12.24
CA THR A 10 -5.02 -13.61 12.88
C THR A 10 -4.01 -12.50 13.14
N PHE A 11 -4.25 -11.28 12.66
CA PHE A 11 -3.33 -10.16 12.81
C PHE A 11 -3.56 -9.41 14.13
N SER A 12 -2.46 -8.99 14.75
CA SER A 12 -2.49 -8.19 15.97
C SER A 12 -3.02 -6.78 15.71
N ILE A 13 -3.87 -6.27 16.61
CA ILE A 13 -4.35 -4.88 16.54
C ILE A 13 -3.16 -3.92 16.74
N GLU A 14 -2.44 -4.05 17.85
CA GLU A 14 -1.35 -3.14 18.22
C GLU A 14 -0.14 -3.28 17.30
N ASN A 15 0.22 -4.50 16.89
CA ASN A 15 1.46 -4.73 16.15
C ASN A 15 1.28 -4.80 14.62
N ASN A 16 0.03 -4.77 14.11
CA ASN A 16 -0.23 -4.80 12.67
C ASN A 16 -1.25 -3.75 12.23
N PHE A 17 -2.49 -3.81 12.72
CA PHE A 17 -3.56 -2.95 12.19
C PHE A 17 -3.30 -1.47 12.48
N LYS A 18 -3.05 -1.14 13.75
CA LYS A 18 -2.88 0.24 14.21
C LYS A 18 -1.73 0.97 13.49
N PRO A 19 -0.47 0.49 13.53
CA PRO A 19 0.64 1.20 12.89
C PRO A 19 0.47 1.29 11.37
N LYS A 20 -0.13 0.28 10.72
CA LYS A 20 -0.36 0.33 9.26
C LYS A 20 -1.50 1.26 8.88
N LEU A 21 -2.53 1.38 9.71
CA LEU A 21 -3.65 2.30 9.48
C LEU A 21 -3.24 3.76 9.72
N GLU A 22 -2.45 4.01 10.77
CA GLU A 22 -1.85 5.32 11.05
C GLU A 22 -1.01 5.77 9.85
N PHE A 23 -0.04 4.96 9.41
CA PHE A 23 0.76 5.28 8.21
C PHE A 23 -0.09 5.48 6.95
N PHE A 24 -1.12 4.64 6.76
CA PHE A 24 -2.02 4.75 5.62
C PHE A 24 -2.79 6.08 5.57
N HIS A 25 -3.23 6.56 6.73
CA HIS A 25 -4.04 7.77 6.81
C HIS A 25 -3.18 9.03 6.87
N GLU A 26 -2.16 9.03 7.74
CA GLU A 26 -1.36 10.21 8.07
C GLU A 26 -0.27 10.48 7.02
N GLU A 27 0.43 9.44 6.57
CA GLU A 27 1.54 9.61 5.62
C GLU A 27 1.07 9.45 4.18
N MET A 28 0.34 8.37 3.89
CA MET A 28 -0.10 8.10 2.51
C MET A 28 -1.31 8.95 2.07
N GLN A 29 -2.03 9.57 3.02
CA GLN A 29 -3.20 10.42 2.76
C GLN A 29 -4.25 9.75 1.86
N ARG A 30 -4.52 8.46 2.11
CA ARG A 30 -5.44 7.63 1.31
C ARG A 30 -6.79 7.45 1.98
N THR A 31 -7.77 6.99 1.19
CA THR A 31 -9.15 6.85 1.66
C THR A 31 -9.42 5.45 2.22
N LEU A 32 -10.28 5.34 3.24
CA LEU A 32 -10.69 4.03 3.79
C LEU A 32 -11.38 3.13 2.75
N LYS A 33 -11.91 3.70 1.67
CA LYS A 33 -12.47 2.93 0.55
C LYS A 33 -11.42 2.03 -0.10
N GLU A 34 -10.19 2.51 -0.27
CA GLU A 34 -9.10 1.71 -0.85
C GLU A 34 -8.75 0.50 0.03
N LEU A 35 -8.80 0.63 1.37
CA LEU A 35 -8.62 -0.51 2.28
C LEU A 35 -9.77 -1.50 2.21
N LYS A 36 -11.01 -1.00 2.07
CA LYS A 36 -12.19 -1.88 1.86
C LYS A 36 -12.06 -2.68 0.57
N ASP A 37 -11.58 -2.05 -0.50
CA ASP A 37 -11.39 -2.67 -1.80
C ASP A 37 -10.19 -3.63 -1.79
N PHE A 38 -9.12 -3.28 -1.05
CA PHE A 38 -7.87 -4.01 -0.93
C PHE A 38 -7.45 -4.32 0.52
N PRO A 39 -8.16 -5.24 1.23
CA PRO A 39 -7.85 -5.60 2.62
C PRO A 39 -6.47 -6.26 2.79
N GLN A 40 -5.90 -6.81 1.72
CA GLN A 40 -4.57 -7.43 1.73
C GLN A 40 -3.45 -6.44 2.08
N TYR A 41 -3.72 -5.13 2.10
CA TYR A 41 -2.81 -4.12 2.62
C TYR A 41 -2.18 -4.54 3.97
N PHE A 42 -2.99 -5.04 4.91
CA PHE A 42 -2.52 -5.46 6.24
C PHE A 42 -1.64 -6.72 6.23
N ALA A 43 -1.60 -7.46 5.13
CA ALA A 43 -0.72 -8.61 4.98
C ALA A 43 0.71 -8.21 4.54
N PHE A 44 0.93 -7.02 3.99
CA PHE A 44 2.26 -6.56 3.58
C PHE A 44 3.05 -5.98 4.76
N SER A 45 4.37 -6.17 4.76
CA SER A 45 5.25 -5.57 5.77
C SER A 45 5.21 -4.04 5.68
N LEU A 46 5.02 -3.36 6.82
CA LEU A 46 5.06 -1.90 6.87
C LEU A 46 6.44 -1.39 6.47
N GLU A 47 7.48 -1.87 7.16
CA GLU A 47 8.87 -1.42 7.00
C GLU A 47 9.53 -1.92 5.70
N LYS A 48 9.24 -3.15 5.26
CA LYS A 48 9.93 -3.75 4.11
C LYS A 48 9.21 -3.55 2.77
N ARG A 49 7.96 -3.10 2.78
CA ARG A 49 7.14 -3.08 1.57
C ARG A 49 6.29 -1.83 1.41
N ILE A 50 5.53 -1.45 2.42
CA ILE A 50 4.58 -0.33 2.32
C ILE A 50 5.33 1.01 2.31
N LYS A 51 6.17 1.25 3.33
CA LYS A 51 6.94 2.50 3.45
C LYS A 51 7.89 2.74 2.27
N PRO A 52 8.80 1.81 1.90
CA PRO A 52 9.76 2.08 0.83
C PRO A 52 9.08 2.40 -0.50
N ARG A 53 8.03 1.64 -0.86
CA ARG A 53 7.30 1.89 -2.10
C ARG A 53 6.49 3.17 -2.09
N HIS A 54 5.97 3.59 -0.94
CA HIS A 54 5.31 4.87 -0.85
C HIS A 54 6.31 6.01 -1.08
N GLU A 55 7.45 5.98 -0.41
CA GLU A 55 8.52 6.97 -0.54
C GLU A 55 9.03 7.07 -1.97
N GLU A 56 9.36 5.94 -2.60
CA GLU A 56 9.84 5.89 -3.98
C GLU A 56 8.79 6.41 -4.97
N ALA A 57 7.52 6.08 -4.76
CA ALA A 57 6.42 6.57 -5.59
C ALA A 57 6.23 8.10 -5.45
N VAL A 58 6.33 8.64 -4.23
CA VAL A 58 6.26 10.08 -3.96
C VAL A 58 7.44 10.82 -4.61
N GLN A 59 8.67 10.30 -4.47
CA GLN A 59 9.87 10.86 -5.10
C GLN A 59 9.74 10.90 -6.62
N SER A 60 9.10 9.87 -7.20
CA SER A 60 8.84 9.78 -8.64
C SER A 60 7.55 10.48 -9.08
N ARG A 61 6.85 11.18 -8.17
CA ARG A 61 5.55 11.83 -8.40
C ARG A 61 4.48 10.89 -8.98
N ALA A 62 4.61 9.59 -8.74
CA ALA A 62 3.72 8.56 -9.22
C ALA A 62 2.62 8.28 -8.17
N ARG A 63 1.35 8.30 -8.60
CA ARG A 63 0.22 7.89 -7.76
C ARG A 63 -0.35 6.56 -8.25
N LEU A 64 0.06 5.47 -7.61
CA LEU A 64 -0.35 4.12 -7.99
C LEU A 64 -1.50 3.59 -7.11
N PRO A 65 -2.46 2.83 -7.67
CA PRO A 65 -3.42 2.06 -6.86
C PRO A 65 -2.71 1.08 -5.91
N LEU A 66 -3.23 0.86 -4.70
CA LEU A 66 -2.60 -0.03 -3.72
C LEU A 66 -2.28 -1.43 -4.25
N PRO A 67 -3.17 -2.12 -5.00
CA PRO A 67 -2.87 -3.46 -5.49
C PRO A 67 -1.67 -3.46 -6.43
N VAL A 68 -1.58 -2.47 -7.32
CA VAL A 68 -0.46 -2.30 -8.25
C VAL A 68 0.81 -2.02 -7.46
N MET A 69 0.77 -0.99 -6.59
CA MET A 69 1.90 -0.57 -5.78
C MET A 69 2.46 -1.70 -4.91
N LEU A 70 1.61 -2.56 -4.30
CA LEU A 70 2.06 -3.52 -3.28
C LEU A 70 2.25 -4.94 -3.81
N LYS A 71 1.52 -5.36 -4.85
CA LYS A 71 1.65 -6.73 -5.40
C LYS A 71 2.74 -6.89 -6.45
N SER A 72 3.04 -5.84 -7.23
CA SER A 72 4.05 -5.93 -8.30
C SER A 72 5.41 -6.37 -7.78
N THR A 73 6.23 -7.03 -8.59
CA THR A 73 7.63 -7.31 -8.23
C THR A 73 8.41 -6.01 -8.06
N ASN A 74 9.67 -6.06 -7.61
CA ASN A 74 10.48 -4.85 -7.48
C ASN A 74 10.78 -4.27 -8.85
N GLU A 75 11.05 -5.13 -9.82
CA GLU A 75 11.33 -4.79 -11.21
C GLU A 75 10.11 -4.08 -11.83
N GLU A 76 8.92 -4.71 -11.76
CA GLU A 76 7.67 -4.13 -12.25
C GLU A 76 7.34 -2.80 -11.58
N PHE A 77 7.51 -2.71 -10.26
CA PHE A 77 7.26 -1.47 -9.53
C PHE A 77 8.17 -0.34 -10.00
N HIS A 78 9.47 -0.61 -10.15
CA HIS A 78 10.43 0.38 -10.66
C HIS A 78 10.11 0.81 -12.10
N GLU A 79 9.67 -0.11 -12.96
CA GLU A 79 9.21 0.25 -14.30
C GLU A 79 7.98 1.16 -14.26
N LEU A 80 6.99 0.85 -13.41
CA LEU A 80 5.78 1.64 -13.27
C LEU A 80 6.05 3.07 -12.78
N ILE A 81 6.98 3.26 -11.83
CA ILE A 81 7.32 4.61 -11.34
C ILE A 81 8.22 5.38 -12.32
N LYS A 82 9.05 4.70 -13.13
CA LYS A 82 9.84 5.32 -14.21
C LYS A 82 8.96 5.78 -15.38
N GLN A 83 7.91 5.02 -15.69
CA GLN A 83 6.96 5.32 -16.74
C GLN A 83 5.89 6.34 -16.31
N GLY A 84 6.09 7.04 -15.18
CA GLY A 84 5.25 8.13 -14.71
C GLY A 84 4.80 9.00 -15.89
N THR A 85 3.49 8.97 -16.12
CA THR A 85 2.77 9.50 -17.27
C THR A 85 3.13 10.94 -17.64
N PRO A 86 3.01 11.29 -18.94
CA PRO A 86 3.31 12.60 -19.48
C PRO A 86 2.42 13.69 -18.85
N SER A 87 2.98 14.89 -18.75
CA SER A 87 2.26 16.13 -18.51
C SER A 87 1.03 16.21 -19.42
N THR A 88 -0.18 16.19 -18.87
CA THR A 88 -1.37 16.73 -19.53
C THR A 88 -2.27 17.35 -18.49
#